data_AF-A0A7W0UKH4-F1
#
_entry.id   AF-A0A7W0UKH4-F1
#
_cell.length_a   1.000
_cell.length_b   1.000
_cell.length_c   1.000
_cell.angle_alpha   90.00
_cell.angle_beta   90.00
_cell.angle_gamma   90.00
#
_symmetry.space_group_name_H-M   'P 1'
#
loop_
_entity.id
_entity.type
_entity.pdbx_description
1 polymer ?
#
loop_
_entity_poly.entity_id
_entity_poly.type
_entity_poly.pdbx_seq_one_letter_code
_entity_poly.pdbx_strand_id
1 'polypeptide(L)'
;MIDSIRLTFAALREAGSPPAGDLSVRRLPQGAEGVYLALDADGRSHLLVETEDELAGSTGLTTVTIGHKDLVVEGRKRGFVDVICEAAGLAEVFDHFVGAVTQKLPLSEQPPAAVVLEVIEHWRQFLISESAPVGRDRLAAVFGELLVVLDVVQADPRGRVDVWVGPFGGRHDLRRGAQAIEVKTTRAHTARVVTVHG
;
A
#
# COMPACT_ATOMS: atom_id res chain seq x y z
N MET A 1 4.81 -25.51 -9.19
CA MET A 1 4.34 -24.14 -9.48
C MET A 1 5.34 -23.09 -9.04
N ILE A 2 5.78 -23.06 -7.77
CA ILE A 2 6.75 -22.05 -7.30
C ILE A 2 8.11 -22.10 -8.03
N ASP A 3 8.59 -23.28 -8.41
CA ASP A 3 9.82 -23.41 -9.20
C ASP A 3 9.68 -22.79 -10.60
N SER A 4 8.49 -22.91 -11.22
CA SER A 4 8.21 -22.28 -12.52
C SER A 4 8.29 -20.76 -12.43
N ILE A 5 7.75 -20.19 -11.35
CA ILE A 5 7.80 -18.75 -11.06
C ILE A 5 9.26 -18.29 -10.92
N ARG A 6 10.02 -18.97 -10.06
CA ARG A 6 11.44 -18.67 -9.81
C ARG A 6 12.30 -18.78 -11.07
N LEU A 7 12.13 -19.85 -11.84
CA LEU A 7 12.83 -20.06 -13.11
C LEU A 7 12.47 -18.98 -14.13
N THR A 8 11.21 -18.55 -14.17
CA THR A 8 10.77 -17.49 -15.09
C THR A 8 11.40 -16.15 -14.73
N PHE A 9 11.42 -15.77 -13.44
CA PHE A 9 12.12 -14.58 -12.99
C PHE A 9 13.63 -14.67 -13.19
N ALA A 10 14.25 -15.83 -12.96
CA ALA A 10 15.67 -16.04 -13.23
C ALA A 10 16.00 -15.81 -14.71
N ALA A 11 15.20 -16.39 -15.61
CA ALA A 11 15.40 -16.22 -17.05
C ALA A 11 15.12 -14.78 -17.53
N LEU A 12 14.21 -14.05 -16.88
CA LEU A 12 14.03 -12.62 -17.13
C LEU A 12 15.26 -11.81 -16.71
N ARG A 13 15.87 -12.13 -15.56
CA ARG A 13 17.10 -11.45 -15.08
C ARG A 13 18.30 -11.73 -15.99
N GLU A 14 18.42 -12.96 -16.50
CA GLU A 14 19.49 -13.34 -17.45
C GLU A 14 19.38 -12.63 -18.80
N ALA A 15 18.16 -12.32 -19.25
CA ALA A 15 17.95 -11.58 -20.49
C ALA A 15 18.40 -10.10 -20.43
N GLY A 16 18.63 -9.57 -19.22
CA GLY A 16 19.04 -8.19 -18.97
C GLY A 16 17.86 -7.23 -18.76
N SER A 17 18.20 -6.02 -18.29
CA SER A 17 17.21 -4.98 -18.02
C SER A 17 16.65 -4.38 -19.32
N PRO A 18 15.33 -4.17 -19.42
CA PRO A 18 14.74 -3.44 -20.54
C PRO A 18 15.11 -1.95 -20.49
N PRO A 19 14.87 -1.19 -21.57
CA PRO A 19 14.92 0.27 -21.56
C PRO A 19 14.00 0.88 -20.50
N ALA A 20 14.30 2.11 -20.07
CA ALA A 20 13.45 2.83 -19.13
C ALA A 20 12.03 3.03 -19.68
N GLY A 21 11.02 2.64 -18.89
CA GLY A 21 9.60 2.67 -19.27
C GLY A 21 9.07 1.36 -19.86
N ASP A 22 9.96 0.48 -20.31
CA ASP A 22 9.61 -0.82 -20.90
C ASP A 22 9.64 -1.94 -19.86
N LEU A 23 9.05 -3.08 -20.22
CA LEU A 23 9.03 -4.29 -19.41
C LEU A 23 9.60 -5.47 -20.21
N SER A 24 10.51 -6.21 -19.59
CA SER A 24 10.89 -7.55 -20.05
C SER A 24 9.82 -8.53 -19.56
N VAL A 25 8.97 -9.04 -20.46
CA VAL A 25 7.80 -9.86 -20.10
C VAL A 25 7.96 -11.31 -20.54
N ARG A 26 7.54 -12.26 -19.69
CA ARG A 26 7.40 -13.68 -20.04
C ARG A 26 6.10 -14.24 -19.48
N ARG A 27 5.38 -15.02 -20.30
CA ARG A 27 4.23 -15.79 -19.82
C ARG A 27 4.68 -16.80 -18.78
N LEU A 28 3.92 -16.96 -17.69
CA LEU A 28 4.22 -17.94 -16.66
C LEU A 28 3.92 -19.37 -17.18
N PRO A 29 4.93 -20.26 -17.28
CA PRO A 29 4.68 -21.64 -17.69
C PRO A 29 3.82 -22.37 -16.66
N GLN A 30 2.81 -23.11 -17.13
CA GLN A 30 1.86 -23.86 -16.28
C GLN A 30 0.97 -22.96 -15.39
N GLY A 31 0.95 -21.65 -15.63
CA GLY A 31 0.00 -20.71 -15.02
C GLY A 31 -1.32 -20.62 -15.80
N ALA A 32 -2.29 -19.91 -15.23
CA ALA A 32 -3.52 -19.53 -15.93
C ALA A 32 -3.19 -18.73 -17.20
N GLU A 33 -4.08 -18.78 -18.19
CA GLU A 33 -3.98 -17.88 -19.35
C GLU A 33 -4.07 -16.42 -18.88
N GLY A 34 -3.41 -15.52 -19.60
CA GLY A 34 -3.37 -14.10 -19.22
C GLY A 34 -2.42 -13.75 -18.06
N VAL A 35 -1.65 -14.71 -17.52
CA VAL A 35 -0.67 -14.44 -16.45
C VAL A 35 0.75 -14.34 -17.00
N TYR A 36 1.39 -13.21 -16.73
CA TYR A 36 2.75 -12.92 -17.15
C TYR A 36 3.57 -12.40 -15.98
N LEU A 37 4.87 -12.68 -16.02
CA LEU A 37 5.86 -12.11 -15.12
C LEU A 37 6.71 -11.13 -15.90
N ALA A 38 7.09 -10.04 -15.24
CA ALA A 38 7.95 -9.06 -15.88
C ALA A 38 9.03 -8.49 -14.95
N LEU A 39 10.04 -7.90 -15.56
CA LEU A 39 11.02 -7.04 -14.91
C LEU A 39 11.02 -5.67 -15.57
N ASP A 40 11.11 -4.62 -14.78
CA ASP A 40 11.37 -3.27 -15.28
C ASP A 40 12.87 -2.95 -15.34
N ALA A 41 13.19 -1.74 -15.78
CA ALA A 41 14.56 -1.26 -15.87
C ALA A 41 15.29 -1.19 -14.51
N ASP A 42 14.54 -1.04 -13.41
CA ASP A 42 15.06 -1.01 -12.03
C ASP A 42 15.28 -2.41 -11.46
N GLY A 43 14.90 -3.46 -12.20
CA GLY A 43 14.98 -4.86 -11.79
C GLY A 43 13.89 -5.28 -10.80
N ARG A 44 12.82 -4.49 -10.67
CA ARG A 44 11.66 -4.86 -9.86
C ARG A 44 10.87 -5.98 -10.53
N SER A 45 10.34 -6.89 -9.72
CA SER A 45 9.49 -7.97 -10.19
C SER A 45 8.05 -7.51 -10.32
N HIS A 46 7.44 -7.82 -11.47
CA HIS A 46 6.04 -7.54 -11.78
C HIS A 46 5.27 -8.84 -11.97
N LEU A 47 4.04 -8.87 -11.47
CA LEU A 47 3.00 -9.80 -11.87
C LEU A 47 1.98 -9.05 -12.71
N LEU A 48 1.79 -9.50 -13.94
CA LEU A 48 0.82 -8.95 -14.87
C LEU A 48 -0.31 -9.95 -15.06
N VAL A 49 -1.54 -9.55 -14.76
CA VAL A 49 -2.74 -10.36 -14.98
C VAL A 49 -3.64 -9.64 -15.96
N GLU A 50 -3.87 -10.26 -17.12
CA GLU A 50 -4.73 -9.72 -18.17
C GLU A 50 -6.16 -9.55 -17.66
N THR A 51 -6.74 -8.38 -17.90
CA THR A 51 -8.10 -8.05 -17.50
C THR A 51 -8.68 -6.99 -18.43
N GLU A 52 -10.00 -7.04 -18.64
CA GLU A 52 -10.74 -5.97 -19.31
C GLU A 52 -11.33 -4.98 -18.28
N ASP A 53 -11.27 -5.32 -16.99
CA ASP A 53 -11.87 -4.53 -15.92
C ASP A 53 -10.89 -3.50 -15.37
N GLU A 54 -11.39 -2.29 -15.15
CA GLU A 54 -10.62 -1.28 -14.44
C GLU A 54 -10.43 -1.68 -12.98
N LEU A 55 -9.23 -1.41 -12.47
CA LEU A 55 -8.89 -1.74 -11.10
C LEU A 55 -9.36 -0.63 -10.16
N ALA A 56 -10.36 -0.93 -9.34
CA ALA A 56 -10.83 -0.03 -8.29
C ALA A 56 -10.23 -0.44 -6.94
N GLY A 57 -9.10 0.15 -6.55
CA GLY A 57 -8.51 -0.09 -5.23
C GLY A 57 -7.05 0.36 -5.09
N SER A 58 -6.61 0.53 -3.85
CA SER A 58 -5.20 0.70 -3.47
C SER A 58 -4.84 -0.38 -2.47
N THR A 59 -3.62 -0.90 -2.54
CA THR A 59 -3.13 -1.97 -1.64
C THR A 59 -2.90 -1.46 -0.21
N GLY A 60 -2.63 -0.16 -0.03
CA GLY A 60 -2.20 0.41 1.25
C GLY A 60 -0.86 -0.15 1.77
N LEU A 61 -0.13 -0.92 0.96
CA LEU A 61 1.16 -1.52 1.29
C LEU A 61 2.28 -0.73 0.61
N THR A 62 3.31 -0.35 1.36
CA THR A 62 4.48 0.35 0.78
C THR A 62 5.41 -0.57 0.00
N THR A 63 5.32 -1.88 0.22
CA THR A 63 6.19 -2.88 -0.41
C THR A 63 5.61 -3.49 -1.69
N VAL A 64 4.32 -3.25 -1.95
CA VAL A 64 3.60 -3.76 -3.13
C VAL A 64 2.70 -2.66 -3.69
N THR A 65 3.00 -2.24 -4.92
CA THR A 65 2.17 -1.30 -5.68
C THR A 65 1.26 -2.08 -6.62
N ILE A 66 0.01 -1.62 -6.77
CA ILE A 66 -0.88 -2.08 -7.83
C ILE A 66 -1.26 -0.92 -8.73
N GLY A 67 -1.29 -1.19 -10.04
CA GLY A 67 -1.86 -0.29 -11.02
C GLY A 67 -2.56 -1.05 -12.15
N HIS A 68 -3.22 -0.29 -13.02
CA HIS A 68 -3.68 -0.79 -14.31
C HIS A 68 -2.71 -0.30 -15.40
N LYS A 69 -2.30 -1.17 -16.31
CA LYS A 69 -1.40 -0.84 -17.41
C LYS A 69 -1.90 -1.42 -18.72
N ASP A 70 -1.99 -0.58 -19.74
CA ASP A 70 -2.22 -1.04 -21.10
C ASP A 70 -0.88 -1.43 -21.74
N LEU A 71 -0.76 -2.69 -22.17
CA LEU A 71 0.43 -3.19 -22.84
C LEU A 71 0.08 -3.68 -24.25
N VAL A 72 1.04 -3.58 -25.16
CA VAL A 72 0.93 -4.18 -26.50
C VAL A 72 1.56 -5.56 -26.47
N VAL A 73 0.74 -6.60 -26.51
CA VAL A 73 1.17 -8.00 -26.54
C VAL A 73 0.76 -8.59 -27.89
N GLU A 74 1.74 -9.09 -28.64
CA GLU A 74 1.54 -9.64 -29.99
C GLU A 74 0.83 -8.65 -30.95
N GLY A 75 1.15 -7.36 -30.83
CA GLY A 75 0.56 -6.31 -31.67
C GLY A 75 -0.87 -5.91 -31.29
N ARG A 76 -1.45 -6.47 -30.22
CA ARG A 76 -2.76 -6.08 -29.68
C ARG A 76 -2.60 -5.36 -28.35
N LYS A 77 -3.32 -4.24 -28.21
CA LYS A 77 -3.42 -3.52 -26.93
C LYS A 77 -4.33 -4.32 -25.99
N ARG A 78 -3.83 -4.66 -24.80
CA ARG A 78 -4.54 -5.43 -23.77
C ARG A 78 -4.34 -4.75 -22.41
N GLY A 79 -5.36 -4.81 -21.56
CA GLY A 79 -5.33 -4.29 -20.20
C GLY A 79 -4.73 -5.30 -19.23
N PHE A 80 -3.97 -4.80 -18.26
CA PHE A 80 -3.34 -5.63 -17.23
C PHE A 80 -3.49 -4.99 -15.86
N VAL A 81 -3.75 -5.83 -14.87
CA VAL A 81 -3.39 -5.53 -13.48
C VAL A 81 -1.89 -5.75 -13.34
N ASP A 82 -1.18 -4.69 -12.99
CA ASP A 82 0.26 -4.71 -12.73
C ASP A 82 0.50 -4.65 -11.23
N VAL A 83 1.05 -5.72 -10.67
CA VAL A 83 1.47 -5.81 -9.26
C VAL A 83 3.00 -5.76 -9.20
N ILE A 84 3.53 -4.73 -8.54
CA ILE A 84 4.96 -4.43 -8.49
C ILE A 84 5.49 -4.78 -7.09
N CYS A 85 6.56 -5.58 -7.03
CA CYS A 85 7.35 -5.77 -5.82
C CYS A 85 8.35 -4.63 -5.67
N GLU A 86 8.05 -3.66 -4.79
CA GLU A 86 8.91 -2.49 -4.57
C GLU A 86 10.14 -2.81 -3.72
N ALA A 87 10.07 -3.85 -2.89
CA ALA A 87 11.14 -4.24 -1.99
C ALA A 87 11.84 -5.50 -2.51
N ALA A 88 13.03 -5.33 -3.11
CA ALA A 88 13.83 -6.45 -3.63
C ALA A 88 14.11 -7.56 -2.60
N GLY A 89 14.26 -7.19 -1.32
CA GLY A 89 14.43 -8.14 -0.21
C GLY A 89 13.21 -9.03 0.06
N LEU A 90 12.06 -8.75 -0.55
CA LEU A 90 10.83 -9.54 -0.44
C LEU A 90 10.54 -10.36 -1.71
N ALA A 91 11.50 -10.51 -2.63
CA ALA A 91 11.29 -11.25 -3.88
C ALA A 91 10.80 -12.69 -3.66
N GLU A 92 11.35 -13.43 -2.69
CA GLU A 92 10.88 -14.79 -2.40
C GLU A 92 9.44 -14.81 -1.85
N VAL A 93 9.10 -13.81 -1.04
CA VAL A 93 7.73 -13.63 -0.52
C VAL A 93 6.79 -13.30 -1.68
N PHE A 94 7.23 -12.46 -2.61
CA PHE A 94 6.50 -12.15 -3.82
C PHE A 94 6.28 -13.38 -4.74
N ASP A 95 7.24 -14.30 -4.85
CA ASP A 95 7.04 -15.56 -5.60
C ASP A 95 5.85 -16.37 -5.06
N HIS A 96 5.69 -16.42 -3.73
CA HIS A 96 4.58 -17.11 -3.10
C HIS A 96 3.25 -16.39 -3.36
N PHE A 97 3.26 -15.05 -3.40
CA PHE A 97 2.09 -14.24 -3.76
C PHE A 97 1.66 -14.53 -5.21
N VAL A 98 2.60 -14.52 -6.15
CA VAL A 98 2.37 -14.90 -7.55
C VAL A 98 1.75 -16.30 -7.63
N GLY A 99 2.28 -17.24 -6.84
CA GLY A 99 1.74 -18.60 -6.75
C GLY A 99 0.28 -18.61 -6.29
N ALA A 100 -0.05 -17.87 -5.23
CA ALA A 100 -1.41 -17.79 -4.70
C ALA A 100 -2.40 -17.21 -5.72
N VAL A 101 -2.04 -16.11 -6.41
CA VAL A 101 -2.88 -15.53 -7.48
C VAL A 101 -3.07 -16.53 -8.62
N THR A 102 -1.99 -17.14 -9.11
CA THR A 102 -2.02 -18.08 -10.24
C THR A 102 -2.87 -19.31 -9.96
N GLN A 103 -2.85 -19.83 -8.73
CA GLN A 103 -3.68 -20.97 -8.32
C GLN A 103 -5.15 -20.61 -8.18
N LYS A 104 -5.46 -19.37 -7.76
CA LYS A 104 -6.83 -18.95 -7.49
C LYS A 104 -7.59 -18.53 -8.74
N LEU A 105 -6.93 -17.89 -9.70
CA LEU A 105 -7.53 -17.41 -10.94
C LEU A 105 -8.41 -18.46 -11.65
N PRO A 106 -7.95 -19.70 -11.95
CA PRO A 106 -8.76 -20.68 -12.67
C PRO A 106 -9.90 -21.28 -11.84
N LEU A 107 -9.92 -21.04 -10.53
CA LEU A 107 -10.93 -21.56 -9.60
C LEU A 107 -12.00 -20.52 -9.25
N SER A 108 -11.82 -19.28 -9.65
CA SER A 108 -12.72 -18.17 -9.32
C SER A 108 -13.64 -17.84 -10.50
N GLU A 109 -14.90 -17.52 -10.19
CA GLU A 109 -15.85 -16.94 -11.16
C GLU A 109 -15.75 -15.39 -11.18
N GLN A 110 -14.92 -14.81 -10.31
CA GLN A 110 -14.73 -13.37 -10.25
C GLN A 110 -13.81 -12.87 -11.36
N PRO A 111 -13.91 -11.58 -11.73
CA PRO A 111 -12.96 -10.94 -12.62
C PRO A 111 -11.51 -11.08 -12.13
N PRO A 112 -10.50 -11.23 -13.02
CA PRO A 112 -9.11 -11.40 -12.62
C PRO A 112 -8.58 -10.30 -11.67
N ALA A 113 -8.99 -9.05 -11.90
CA ALA A 113 -8.64 -7.93 -11.03
C ALA A 113 -9.15 -8.10 -9.60
N ALA A 114 -10.38 -8.57 -9.43
CA ALA A 114 -10.97 -8.84 -8.11
C ALA A 114 -10.22 -9.97 -7.39
N VAL A 115 -9.81 -11.01 -8.11
CA VAL A 115 -9.01 -12.11 -7.55
C VAL A 115 -7.67 -11.61 -7.02
N VAL A 116 -6.96 -10.76 -7.77
CA VAL A 116 -5.69 -10.18 -7.34
C VAL A 116 -5.87 -9.36 -6.05
N LEU A 117 -6.90 -8.49 -6.01
CA LEU A 117 -7.19 -7.66 -4.84
C LEU A 117 -7.55 -8.51 -3.62
N GLU A 118 -8.32 -9.58 -3.80
CA GLU A 118 -8.69 -10.48 -2.71
C GLU A 118 -7.48 -11.22 -2.13
N VAL A 119 -6.54 -11.67 -2.98
CA VAL A 119 -5.30 -12.30 -2.51
C VAL A 119 -4.45 -11.31 -1.72
N ILE A 120 -4.36 -10.05 -2.19
CA ILE A 120 -3.65 -9.00 -1.45
C ILE A 120 -4.28 -8.73 -0.11
N GLU A 121 -5.60 -8.66 -0.03
CA GLU A 121 -6.29 -8.40 1.23
C GLU A 121 -6.05 -9.54 2.24
N HIS A 122 -6.11 -10.81 1.80
CA HIS A 122 -5.76 -11.94 2.66
C HIS A 122 -4.30 -11.88 3.15
N TRP A 123 -3.37 -11.52 2.27
CA TRP A 123 -1.97 -11.35 2.63
C TRP A 123 -1.76 -10.19 3.59
N ARG A 124 -2.47 -9.08 3.39
CA ARG A 124 -2.49 -7.94 4.30
C ARG A 124 -2.98 -8.35 5.68
N GLN A 125 -4.08 -9.11 5.77
CA GLN A 125 -4.61 -9.63 7.04
C GLN A 125 -3.65 -10.61 7.73
N PHE A 126 -2.91 -11.40 6.95
CA PHE A 126 -1.93 -12.34 7.50
C PHE A 126 -0.69 -11.62 8.05
N LEU A 127 -0.16 -10.63 7.33
CA LEU A 127 1.08 -9.93 7.68
C LEU A 127 0.86 -8.80 8.67
N ILE A 128 -0.25 -8.08 8.53
CA ILE A 128 -0.69 -7.06 9.46
C ILE A 128 -1.63 -7.76 10.42
N SER A 129 -1.08 -8.30 11.52
CA SER A 129 -1.89 -8.59 12.69
C SER A 129 -2.77 -7.38 12.94
N GLU A 130 -4.10 -7.58 13.07
CA GLU A 130 -5.04 -6.50 13.36
C GLU A 130 -4.40 -5.61 14.40
N SER A 131 -4.02 -4.39 13.99
CA SER A 131 -3.40 -3.44 14.90
C SER A 131 -4.38 -3.32 16.05
N ALA A 132 -3.94 -3.66 17.27
CA ALA A 132 -4.82 -3.61 18.42
C ALA A 132 -5.59 -2.28 18.37
N PRO A 133 -6.93 -2.28 18.56
CA PRO A 133 -7.74 -1.08 18.41
C PRO A 133 -7.05 0.09 19.11
N VAL A 134 -6.98 1.25 18.45
CA VAL A 134 -6.31 2.44 19.00
C VAL A 134 -6.74 2.60 20.45
N GLY A 135 -5.77 2.50 21.37
CA GLY A 135 -6.05 2.51 22.80
C GLY A 135 -6.88 3.73 23.18
N ARG A 136 -7.83 3.58 24.11
CA ARG A 136 -8.74 4.67 24.53
C ARG A 136 -8.01 5.95 24.91
N ASP A 137 -6.79 5.85 25.42
CA ASP A 137 -5.98 7.01 25.81
C ASP A 137 -5.41 7.74 24.60
N ARG A 138 -5.05 7.02 23.53
CA ARG A 138 -4.62 7.62 22.27
C ARG A 138 -5.79 8.28 21.54
N LEU A 139 -6.97 7.66 21.56
CA LEU A 139 -8.20 8.30 21.07
C LEU A 139 -8.52 9.58 21.86
N ALA A 140 -8.45 9.54 23.19
CA ALA A 140 -8.68 10.73 24.02
C ALA A 140 -7.65 11.84 23.74
N ALA A 141 -6.37 11.50 23.54
CA ALA A 141 -5.35 12.47 23.13
C ALA A 141 -5.74 13.18 21.82
N VAL A 142 -6.02 12.40 20.77
CA VAL A 142 -6.42 12.94 19.45
C VAL A 142 -7.70 13.76 19.53
N PHE A 143 -8.73 13.30 20.27
CA PHE A 143 -9.95 14.08 20.45
C PHE A 143 -9.70 15.40 21.16
N GLY A 144 -8.83 15.43 22.17
CA GLY A 144 -8.47 16.68 22.83
C GLY A 144 -7.73 17.64 21.90
N GLU A 145 -6.80 17.14 21.08
CA GLU A 145 -6.14 17.96 20.05
C GLU A 145 -7.17 18.55 19.08
N LEU A 146 -8.10 17.75 18.57
CA LEU A 146 -9.13 18.18 17.63
C LEU A 146 -10.10 19.20 18.23
N LEU A 147 -10.43 19.09 19.52
CA LEU A 147 -11.24 20.11 20.20
C LEU A 147 -10.50 21.46 20.26
N VAL A 148 -9.19 21.45 20.52
CA VAL A 148 -8.38 22.67 20.48
C VAL A 148 -8.28 23.23 19.06
N VAL A 149 -8.17 22.37 18.04
CA VAL A 149 -8.22 22.81 16.63
C VAL A 149 -9.55 23.47 16.33
N LEU A 150 -10.67 22.90 16.79
CA LEU A 150 -12.00 23.49 16.62
C LEU A 150 -12.07 24.89 17.25
N ASP A 151 -11.57 25.06 18.47
CA ASP A 151 -11.52 26.37 19.14
C ASP A 151 -10.69 27.38 18.35
N VAL A 152 -9.51 26.96 17.85
CA VAL A 152 -8.63 27.83 17.04
C VAL A 152 -9.28 28.22 15.72
N VAL A 153 -9.95 27.28 15.03
CA VAL A 153 -10.65 27.53 13.78
C VAL A 153 -11.83 28.46 13.98
N GLN A 154 -12.59 28.31 15.08
CA GLN A 154 -13.70 29.20 15.41
C GLN A 154 -13.24 30.62 15.76
N ALA A 155 -12.04 30.75 16.35
CA ALA A 155 -11.45 32.04 16.69
C ALA A 155 -10.71 32.72 15.51
N ASP A 156 -10.33 31.97 14.47
CA ASP A 156 -9.70 32.52 13.26
C ASP A 156 -10.76 32.83 12.19
N PRO A 157 -10.99 34.10 11.81
CA PRO A 157 -11.93 34.47 10.74
C PRO A 157 -11.65 33.80 9.40
N ARG A 158 -10.44 33.26 9.19
CA ARG A 158 -10.03 32.53 7.98
C ARG A 158 -10.21 31.01 8.08
N GLY A 159 -10.59 30.47 9.25
CA GLY A 159 -10.87 29.05 9.45
C GLY A 159 -9.71 28.11 9.12
N ARG A 160 -8.48 28.52 9.46
CA ARG A 160 -7.26 27.79 9.08
C ARG A 160 -7.01 26.57 9.97
N VAL A 161 -6.74 25.45 9.31
CA VAL A 161 -6.41 24.16 9.96
C VAL A 161 -4.94 23.76 9.83
N ASP A 162 -4.15 24.48 9.03
CA ASP A 162 -2.73 24.22 8.77
C ASP A 162 -1.82 24.41 10.01
N VAL A 163 -2.40 24.89 11.11
CA VAL A 163 -1.73 25.02 12.40
C VAL A 163 -1.58 23.70 13.14
N TRP A 164 -2.36 22.67 12.80
CA TRP A 164 -2.31 21.37 13.48
C TRP A 164 -1.26 20.47 12.82
N VAL A 165 -0.27 20.04 13.59
CA VAL A 165 0.81 19.14 13.17
C VAL A 165 0.43 17.68 13.41
N GLY A 166 -0.61 17.45 14.21
CA GLY A 166 -1.23 16.15 14.39
C GLY A 166 -0.48 15.21 15.34
N PRO A 167 -1.01 13.98 15.48
CA PRO A 167 -0.41 12.93 16.29
C PRO A 167 0.90 12.38 15.70
N PHE A 168 1.41 12.98 14.62
CA PHE A 168 2.48 12.48 13.75
C PHE A 168 3.89 12.83 14.24
N GLY A 169 4.06 13.14 15.52
CA GLY A 169 5.38 13.30 16.15
C GLY A 169 6.03 14.68 15.98
N GLY A 170 5.23 15.72 15.75
CA GLY A 170 5.69 17.10 15.88
C GLY A 170 6.14 17.43 17.31
N ARG A 171 7.01 18.42 17.49
CA ARG A 171 7.44 18.86 18.84
C ARG A 171 6.27 19.38 19.69
N HIS A 172 5.26 19.96 19.04
CA HIS A 172 4.02 20.43 19.65
C HIS A 172 2.87 20.08 18.70
N ASP A 173 1.68 19.87 19.25
CA ASP A 173 0.49 19.45 18.49
C ASP A 173 -0.03 20.54 17.53
N LEU A 174 0.04 21.83 17.94
CA LEU A 174 -0.27 22.96 17.08
C LEU A 174 0.90 23.95 17.02
N ARG A 175 1.16 24.51 15.84
CA ARG A 175 2.21 25.52 15.65
C ARG A 175 1.85 26.51 14.55
N ARG A 176 2.13 27.80 14.81
CA ARG A 176 2.08 28.87 13.82
C ARG A 176 3.16 29.91 14.06
N GLY A 177 4.13 29.98 13.17
CA GLY A 177 5.27 30.88 13.32
C GLY A 177 6.00 30.66 14.65
N ALA A 178 5.97 31.69 15.51
CA ALA A 178 6.57 31.68 16.85
C ALA A 178 5.63 31.14 17.96
N GLN A 179 4.37 30.87 17.65
CA GLN A 179 3.39 30.35 18.61
C GLN A 179 3.26 28.84 18.47
N ALA A 180 3.12 28.14 19.60
CA ALA A 180 2.87 26.71 19.64
C ALA A 180 1.96 26.36 20.82
N ILE A 181 1.19 25.28 20.67
CA ILE A 181 0.32 24.72 21.70
C ILE A 181 0.59 23.22 21.78
N GLU A 182 0.84 22.76 23.00
CA GLU A 182 0.87 21.35 23.37
C GLU A 182 -0.45 21.02 24.08
N VAL A 183 -1.11 19.94 23.65
CA VAL A 183 -2.40 19.51 24.19
C VAL A 183 -2.21 18.23 24.99
N LYS A 184 -2.61 18.27 26.27
CA LYS A 184 -2.59 17.09 27.14
C LYS A 184 -4.00 16.76 27.60
N THR A 185 -4.51 15.64 27.12
CA THR A 185 -5.86 15.17 27.45
C THR A 185 -5.83 14.19 28.60
N THR A 186 -6.75 14.34 29.54
CA THR A 186 -6.99 13.35 30.60
C THR A 186 -8.42 12.84 30.54
N ARG A 187 -8.57 11.55 30.85
CA ARG A 187 -9.87 10.90 31.03
C ARG A 187 -10.30 10.84 32.50
N ALA A 188 -9.42 11.26 33.43
CA ALA A 188 -9.70 11.22 34.85
C ALA A 188 -10.63 12.38 35.25
N HIS A 189 -11.67 12.07 36.03
CA HIS A 189 -12.58 13.07 36.58
C HIS A 189 -11.99 13.79 37.81
N THR A 190 -10.97 13.22 38.45
CA THR A 190 -10.30 13.77 39.65
C THR A 190 -8.77 13.67 39.51
N ALA A 191 -8.04 14.52 40.24
CA ALA A 191 -6.56 14.65 40.24
C ALA A 191 -5.93 15.04 38.89
N ARG A 192 -5.89 16.35 38.61
CA ARG A 192 -5.20 16.93 37.43
C ARG A 192 -3.77 17.30 37.78
N VAL A 193 -2.85 16.33 37.76
CA VAL A 193 -1.42 16.62 37.81
C VAL A 193 -0.89 16.49 36.39
N VAL A 194 -0.41 17.60 35.82
CA VAL A 194 0.19 17.63 34.49
C VAL A 194 1.64 18.04 34.65
N THR A 195 2.56 17.18 34.18
CA THR A 195 3.97 17.53 34.09
C THR A 195 4.23 18.16 32.72
N VAL A 196 4.71 19.40 32.72
CA VAL A 196 5.12 20.11 31.50
C VAL A 196 6.64 19.97 31.39
N HIS A 197 7.08 19.35 30.29
CA HIS A 197 8.48 19.31 29.89
C HIS A 197 8.66 20.32 28.74
N GLY A 198 9.63 21.23 28.86
CA GLY A 198 9.95 22.26 27.86
C GLY A 198 11.16 21.89 27.01
#